data_AF-A0A5A9YW81-F1
#
_entry.id   AF-A0A5A9YW81-F1
#
_cell.length_a   1.000
_cell.length_b   1.000
_cell.length_c   1.000
_cell.angle_alpha   90.00
_cell.angle_beta   90.00
_cell.angle_gamma   90.00
#
_symmetry.space_group_name_H-M   'P 1'
#
loop_
_entity.id
_entity.type
_entity.pdbx_description
1 polymer ?
#
loop_
_entity_poly.entity_id
_entity_poly.type
_entity_poly.pdbx_seq_one_letter_code
_entity_poly.pdbx_strand_id
1 'polypeptide(L)'
;ERFPTLKVVFEHITTGDAAQFVREAPANVGATITAHHLLYNRNHMLVGGIRPHFYCLPILKRNTHQEALLDAAVSGNPKFFLGTDSAPHARHAKEAACGCAGCYSAYAAIELYAEAFEQRNALDKLEGFASLHGPDFYGLPRN
;
A
#
# COMPACT_ATOMS: atom_id res chain seq x y z
N GLU A 1 -2.77 1.62 -23.65
CA GLU A 1 -2.98 1.52 -25.11
C GLU A 1 -2.98 2.88 -25.82
N ARG A 2 -3.88 3.83 -25.47
CA ARG A 2 -3.91 5.16 -26.12
C ARG A 2 -2.63 6.00 -25.90
N PHE A 3 -2.00 5.88 -24.74
CA PHE A 3 -0.77 6.57 -24.38
C PHE A 3 0.29 5.53 -23.98
N PRO A 4 0.89 4.83 -24.95
CA PRO A 4 1.74 3.67 -24.67
C PRO A 4 3.04 4.02 -23.93
N THR A 5 3.48 5.28 -23.98
CA THR A 5 4.72 5.76 -23.35
C THR A 5 4.48 6.53 -22.04
N LEU A 6 3.23 6.80 -21.67
CA LEU A 6 2.91 7.53 -20.43
C LEU A 6 3.27 6.68 -19.21
N LYS A 7 4.06 7.21 -18.29
CA LYS A 7 4.28 6.57 -16.97
C LYS A 7 3.04 6.76 -16.11
N VAL A 8 2.54 5.67 -15.52
CA VAL A 8 1.35 5.68 -14.66
C VAL A 8 1.66 4.95 -13.36
N VAL A 9 1.30 5.55 -12.23
CA VAL A 9 1.29 4.88 -10.93
C VAL A 9 -0.18 4.63 -10.55
N PHE A 10 -0.52 3.37 -10.32
CA PHE A 10 -1.79 3.04 -9.67
C PHE A 10 -1.57 3.16 -8.16
N GLU A 11 -1.94 4.33 -7.61
CA GLU A 11 -1.71 4.61 -6.19
C GLU A 11 -2.50 3.66 -5.28
N HIS A 12 -1.92 3.40 -4.10
CA HIS A 12 -2.52 2.73 -2.94
C HIS A 12 -3.49 1.61 -3.33
N ILE A 13 -3.01 0.63 -4.11
CA ILE A 13 -3.84 -0.49 -4.56
C ILE A 13 -4.33 -1.31 -3.36
N THR A 14 -5.57 -1.81 -3.44
CA THR A 14 -6.24 -2.47 -2.31
C THR A 14 -6.82 -3.85 -2.64
N THR A 15 -6.69 -4.29 -3.90
CA THR A 15 -7.26 -5.55 -4.40
C THR A 15 -6.21 -6.40 -5.09
N GLY A 16 -6.34 -7.72 -4.95
CA GLY A 16 -5.61 -8.69 -5.78
C GLY A 16 -5.79 -8.46 -7.29
N ASP A 17 -6.94 -7.98 -7.74
CA ASP A 17 -7.18 -7.63 -9.15
C ASP A 17 -6.24 -6.52 -9.63
N ALA A 18 -6.04 -5.48 -8.81
CA ALA A 18 -5.13 -4.39 -9.13
C ALA A 18 -3.66 -4.87 -9.10
N ALA A 19 -3.30 -5.72 -8.13
CA ALA A 19 -1.98 -6.34 -8.08
C ALA A 19 -1.70 -7.21 -9.31
N GLN A 20 -2.68 -8.00 -9.77
CA GLN A 20 -2.57 -8.80 -10.98
C GLN A 20 -2.43 -7.91 -12.22
N PHE A 21 -3.29 -6.89 -12.35
CA PHE A 21 -3.25 -5.94 -13.46
C PHE A 21 -1.87 -5.28 -13.60
N VAL A 22 -1.31 -4.75 -12.51
CA VAL A 22 0.01 -4.09 -12.52
C VAL A 22 1.13 -5.08 -12.88
N ARG A 23 1.03 -6.32 -12.41
CA ARG A 23 1.99 -7.38 -12.73
C ARG A 23 2.04 -7.64 -14.23
N GLU A 24 0.87 -7.76 -14.87
CA GLU A 24 0.69 -8.05 -16.30
C GLU A 24 0.89 -6.83 -17.20
N ALA A 25 0.73 -5.61 -16.68
CA ALA A 25 0.89 -4.36 -17.43
C ALA A 25 2.34 -4.13 -17.93
N PRO A 26 2.60 -3.25 -18.90
CA PRO A 26 3.96 -2.92 -19.32
C PRO A 26 4.79 -2.19 -18.22
N ALA A 27 6.10 -2.08 -18.42
CA ALA A 27 7.04 -1.55 -17.42
C ALA A 27 6.81 -0.09 -16.99
N ASN A 28 6.08 0.70 -17.79
CA ASN A 28 5.70 2.08 -17.46
C ASN A 28 4.44 2.18 -16.57
N VAL A 29 3.91 1.05 -16.08
CA VAL A 29 2.83 1.02 -15.09
C VAL A 29 3.38 0.44 -13.78
N GLY A 30 3.41 1.27 -12.74
CA GLY A 30 3.77 0.90 -11.37
C GLY A 30 2.57 1.01 -10.42
N ALA A 31 2.76 0.62 -9.17
CA ALA A 31 1.78 0.82 -8.11
C ALA A 31 2.44 1.01 -6.76
N THR A 32 1.80 1.85 -5.93
CA THR A 32 2.16 1.98 -4.52
C THR A 32 1.25 1.11 -3.65
N ILE A 33 1.80 0.59 -2.55
CA ILE A 33 1.05 -0.17 -1.57
C ILE A 33 1.31 0.42 -0.19
N THR A 34 0.24 0.78 0.53
CA THR A 34 0.33 1.36 1.88
C THR A 34 0.60 0.30 2.94
N ALA A 35 1.26 0.66 4.04
CA ALA A 35 1.46 -0.26 5.17
C ALA A 35 0.14 -0.80 5.76
N HIS A 36 -0.88 0.04 5.90
CA HIS A 36 -2.16 -0.36 6.50
C HIS A 36 -2.96 -1.35 5.63
N HIS A 37 -2.78 -1.36 4.31
CA HIS A 37 -3.35 -2.37 3.41
C HIS A 37 -2.56 -3.69 3.40
N LEU A 38 -1.31 -3.69 3.85
CA LEU A 38 -0.52 -4.92 4.04
C LEU A 38 -0.80 -5.56 5.39
N LEU A 39 -0.92 -4.75 6.45
CA LEU A 39 -1.09 -5.23 7.83
C LEU A 39 -2.54 -5.58 8.17
N TYR A 40 -3.52 -4.94 7.51
CA TYR A 40 -4.92 -5.05 7.90
C TYR A 40 -5.85 -5.38 6.74
N ASN A 41 -7.03 -5.88 7.10
CA ASN A 41 -8.17 -6.12 6.21
C ASN A 41 -9.45 -5.64 6.90
N ARG A 42 -10.59 -5.68 6.18
CA ARG A 42 -11.86 -5.14 6.65
C ARG A 42 -12.33 -5.69 8.00
N ASN A 43 -11.90 -6.89 8.41
CA ASN A 43 -12.28 -7.43 9.71
C ASN A 43 -11.62 -6.66 10.85
N HIS A 44 -10.38 -6.18 10.66
CA HIS A 44 -9.72 -5.29 11.61
C HIS A 44 -10.48 -3.97 11.78
N MET A 45 -11.19 -3.50 10.75
CA MET A 45 -12.01 -2.30 10.81
C MET A 45 -13.40 -2.52 11.43
N LEU A 46 -13.98 -3.72 11.29
CA LEU A 46 -15.43 -3.93 11.53
C LEU A 46 -15.77 -4.98 12.61
N VAL A 47 -14.92 -5.98 12.85
CA VAL A 47 -15.25 -7.06 13.80
C VAL A 47 -15.09 -6.57 15.23
N GLY A 48 -16.16 -6.74 16.02
CA GLY A 48 -16.24 -6.27 17.41
C GLY A 48 -16.61 -4.79 17.56
N GLY A 49 -16.88 -4.10 16.45
CA GLY A 49 -17.21 -2.67 16.43
C GLY A 49 -16.42 -1.92 15.37
N ILE A 50 -16.96 -0.78 14.93
CA ILE A 50 -16.29 0.10 13.97
C ILE A 50 -15.05 0.72 14.60
N ARG A 51 -13.89 0.56 13.94
CA ARG A 51 -12.62 1.21 14.30
C ARG A 51 -12.30 2.29 13.25
N PRO A 52 -12.72 3.55 13.46
CA PRO A 52 -12.63 4.60 12.42
C PRO A 52 -11.19 4.95 12.04
N HIS A 53 -10.20 4.68 12.90
CA HIS A 53 -8.78 4.91 12.59
C HIS A 53 -8.23 4.01 11.48
N PHE A 54 -8.91 2.90 11.16
CA PHE A 54 -8.61 2.06 9.99
C PHE A 54 -9.41 2.44 8.72
N TYR A 55 -10.37 3.37 8.83
CA TYR A 55 -11.14 3.82 7.69
C TYR A 55 -10.31 4.77 6.83
N CYS A 56 -10.06 4.35 5.59
CA CYS A 56 -9.33 5.07 4.54
C CYS A 56 -9.99 4.81 3.18
N LEU A 57 -9.54 5.55 2.16
CA LEU A 57 -9.91 5.30 0.77
C LEU A 57 -8.64 5.02 -0.05
N PRO A 58 -8.63 3.96 -0.88
CA PRO A 58 -9.69 2.96 -1.04
C PRO A 58 -9.85 2.10 0.23
N ILE A 59 -11.05 1.59 0.51
CA ILE A 59 -11.35 0.92 1.79
C ILE A 59 -10.58 -0.41 1.96
N LEU A 60 -10.26 -0.79 3.20
CA LEU A 60 -9.77 -2.13 3.52
C LEU A 60 -10.70 -3.22 2.93
N LYS A 61 -10.11 -4.20 2.25
CA LYS A 61 -10.82 -5.28 1.55
C LYS A 61 -10.81 -6.59 2.35
N ARG A 62 -11.29 -7.68 1.76
CA ARG A 62 -11.25 -9.04 2.36
C ARG A 62 -9.81 -9.55 2.47
N ASN A 63 -9.57 -10.53 3.34
CA ASN A 63 -8.25 -11.14 3.56
C ASN A 63 -7.56 -11.58 2.27
N THR A 64 -8.31 -12.18 1.33
CA THR A 64 -7.76 -12.62 0.03
C THR A 64 -7.09 -11.50 -0.75
N HIS A 65 -7.57 -10.26 -0.64
CA HIS A 65 -6.93 -9.12 -1.26
C HIS A 65 -5.70 -8.68 -0.48
N GLN A 66 -5.74 -8.69 0.85
CA GLN A 66 -4.57 -8.39 1.70
C GLN A 66 -3.42 -9.35 1.38
N GLU A 67 -3.68 -10.65 1.31
CA GLU A 67 -2.66 -11.65 0.95
C GLU A 67 -2.04 -11.38 -0.42
N ALA A 68 -2.87 -11.04 -1.41
CA ALA A 68 -2.38 -10.71 -2.75
C ALA A 68 -1.52 -9.44 -2.79
N LEU A 69 -1.80 -8.45 -1.92
CA LEU A 69 -0.98 -7.26 -1.78
C LEU A 69 0.34 -7.57 -1.07
N LEU A 70 0.32 -8.41 -0.03
CA LEU A 70 1.54 -8.91 0.62
C LEU A 70 2.42 -9.64 -0.39
N ASP A 71 1.85 -10.58 -1.15
CA ASP A 71 2.56 -11.31 -2.21
C ASP A 71 3.14 -10.38 -3.27
N ALA A 72 2.44 -9.30 -3.62
CA ALA A 72 2.93 -8.30 -4.57
C ALA A 72 4.10 -7.49 -3.99
N ALA A 73 3.96 -6.97 -2.77
CA ALA A 73 4.96 -6.15 -2.10
C ALA A 73 6.29 -6.91 -1.91
N VAL A 74 6.22 -8.18 -1.49
CA VAL A 74 7.41 -9.00 -1.21
C VAL A 74 7.96 -9.74 -2.44
N SER A 75 7.37 -9.55 -3.61
CA SER A 75 7.75 -10.30 -4.83
C SER A 75 9.13 -9.93 -5.40
N GLY A 76 9.70 -8.79 -5.00
CA GLY A 76 10.88 -8.22 -5.66
C GLY A 76 10.62 -7.66 -7.06
N ASN A 77 9.36 -7.55 -7.49
CA ASN A 77 9.01 -6.93 -8.76
C ASN A 77 9.14 -5.40 -8.67
N PRO A 78 9.94 -4.75 -9.55
CA PRO A 78 10.22 -3.31 -9.48
C PRO A 78 9.01 -2.41 -9.75
N LYS A 79 7.87 -2.97 -10.17
CA LYS A 79 6.63 -2.21 -10.37
C LYS A 79 5.88 -1.90 -9.07
N PHE A 80 6.21 -2.56 -7.96
CA PHE A 80 5.60 -2.31 -6.66
C PHE A 80 6.60 -1.63 -5.73
N PHE A 81 6.19 -0.49 -5.17
CA PHE A 81 7.05 0.31 -4.30
C PHE A 81 6.27 1.03 -3.21
N LEU A 82 7.00 1.55 -2.23
CA LEU A 82 6.44 2.20 -1.05
C LEU A 82 5.66 3.47 -1.41
N GLY A 83 4.43 3.56 -0.90
CA GLY A 83 3.66 4.79 -0.82
C GLY A 83 2.75 4.72 0.41
N THR A 84 3.00 5.56 1.40
CA THR A 84 2.39 5.41 2.74
C THR A 84 0.91 5.73 2.77
N ASP A 85 0.49 6.65 1.89
CA ASP A 85 -0.79 7.37 1.99
C ASP A 85 -1.06 7.84 3.43
N SER A 86 -0.03 8.37 4.09
CA SER A 86 -0.18 8.89 5.44
C SER A 86 -1.06 10.13 5.42
N ALA A 87 -2.30 9.97 5.86
CA ALA A 87 -3.35 10.98 5.81
C ALA A 87 -3.83 11.33 7.24
N PRO A 88 -3.13 12.27 7.92
CA PRO A 88 -3.47 12.63 9.30
C PRO A 88 -4.78 13.40 9.38
N HIS A 89 -5.61 13.01 10.35
CA HIS A 89 -6.78 13.76 10.79
C HIS A 89 -6.77 13.88 12.31
N ALA A 90 -7.27 15.00 12.82
CA ALA A 90 -7.45 15.16 14.25
C ALA A 90 -8.41 14.09 14.79
N ARG A 91 -8.18 13.62 16.03
CA ARG A 91 -8.98 12.54 16.63
C ARG A 91 -10.49 12.78 16.55
N HIS A 92 -10.94 13.99 16.86
CA HIS A 92 -12.36 14.36 16.81
C HIS A 92 -12.97 14.30 15.40
N ALA A 93 -12.15 14.43 14.34
CA ALA A 93 -12.59 14.31 12.96
C ALA A 93 -12.68 12.84 12.50
N LYS A 94 -11.97 11.92 13.17
CA LYS A 94 -12.09 10.46 12.97
C LYS A 94 -13.23 9.87 13.80
N GLU A 95 -13.33 10.27 15.07
CA GLU A 95 -14.31 9.80 16.05
C GLU A 95 -15.57 10.69 16.02
N ALA A 96 -16.18 10.80 14.84
CA ALA A 96 -17.38 11.60 14.58
C ALA A 96 -18.50 10.74 14.00
N ALA A 97 -19.73 11.30 13.95
CA ALA A 97 -20.85 10.67 13.25
C ALA A 97 -20.56 10.41 11.76
N CYS A 98 -19.65 11.20 11.17
CA CYS A 98 -19.10 11.01 9.83
C CYS A 98 -17.58 11.17 9.89
N GLY A 99 -16.86 10.10 10.24
CA GLY A 99 -15.41 10.13 10.39
C GLY A 99 -14.65 10.26 9.06
N CYS A 100 -13.62 11.10 9.02
CA CYS A 100 -12.78 11.26 7.81
C CYS A 100 -12.05 9.96 7.43
N ALA A 101 -11.85 9.75 6.13
CA ALA A 101 -11.04 8.65 5.61
C ALA A 101 -9.55 9.04 5.61
N GLY A 102 -8.69 8.23 6.21
CA GLY A 102 -7.25 8.45 6.24
C GLY A 102 -6.58 7.78 7.44
N CYS A 103 -5.36 7.27 7.23
CA CYS A 103 -4.55 6.61 8.25
C CYS A 103 -3.27 7.41 8.44
N TYR A 104 -2.96 7.85 9.66
CA TYR A 104 -1.65 8.46 9.94
C TYR A 104 -0.63 7.35 10.18
N SER A 105 0.29 7.15 9.23
CA SER A 105 1.31 6.09 9.29
C SER A 105 2.74 6.62 9.21
N ALA A 106 2.94 7.89 8.85
CA ALA A 106 4.27 8.47 8.65
C ALA A 106 5.19 8.38 9.88
N TYR A 107 4.64 8.35 11.10
CA TYR A 107 5.41 8.32 12.34
C TYR A 107 6.21 7.03 12.56
N ALA A 108 5.84 5.93 11.88
CA ALA A 108 6.46 4.61 12.01
C ALA A 108 6.43 3.85 10.67
N ALA A 109 6.52 4.58 9.54
CA ALA A 109 6.23 4.01 8.23
C ALA A 109 7.14 2.82 7.90
N ILE A 110 8.46 2.96 8.10
CA ILE A 110 9.43 1.90 7.77
C ILE A 110 9.26 0.70 8.70
N GLU A 111 9.03 0.92 9.98
CA GLU A 111 8.78 -0.13 10.98
C GLU A 111 7.53 -0.94 10.64
N LEU A 112 6.45 -0.28 10.21
CA LEU A 112 5.21 -0.94 9.79
C LEU A 112 5.39 -1.77 8.51
N TYR A 113 6.19 -1.30 7.54
CA TYR A 113 6.53 -2.13 6.37
C TYR A 113 7.45 -3.28 6.73
N ALA A 114 8.40 -3.08 7.64
CA ALA A 114 9.27 -4.15 8.13
C ALA A 114 8.44 -5.27 8.78
N GLU A 115 7.47 -4.92 9.63
CA GLU A 115 6.54 -5.89 10.22
C GLU A 115 5.78 -6.67 9.12
N ALA A 116 5.25 -5.99 8.11
CA ALA A 116 4.55 -6.65 7.00
C ALA A 116 5.45 -7.59 6.18
N PHE A 117 6.71 -7.22 5.95
CA PHE A 117 7.67 -8.04 5.20
C PHE A 117 8.18 -9.22 6.04
N GLU A 118 8.35 -9.04 7.34
CA GLU A 118 8.72 -10.10 8.29
C GLU A 118 7.66 -11.19 8.36
N GLN A 119 6.36 -10.85 8.29
CA GLN A 119 5.26 -11.84 8.22
C GLN A 119 5.40 -12.83 7.06
N ARG A 120 6.15 -12.46 6.00
CA ARG A 120 6.44 -13.33 4.84
C ARG A 120 7.90 -13.81 4.80
N ASN A 121 8.67 -13.64 5.88
CA ASN A 121 10.11 -13.92 5.93
C ASN A 121 10.89 -13.28 4.78
N ALA A 122 10.53 -12.06 4.39
CA ALA A 122 11.01 -11.39 3.20
C ALA A 122 11.65 -10.02 3.48
N LEU A 123 12.22 -9.82 4.68
CA LEU A 123 12.89 -8.57 5.06
C LEU A 123 14.01 -8.18 4.08
N ASP A 124 14.65 -9.16 3.44
CA ASP A 124 15.65 -8.94 2.39
C ASP A 124 15.11 -8.22 1.15
N LYS A 125 13.79 -8.19 0.95
CA LYS A 125 13.11 -7.48 -0.15
C LYS A 125 12.70 -6.05 0.21
N LEU A 126 12.77 -5.67 1.48
CA LEU A 126 12.28 -4.37 1.94
C LEU A 126 13.06 -3.21 1.32
N GLU A 127 14.38 -3.33 1.20
CA GLU A 127 15.22 -2.29 0.58
C GLU A 127 14.79 -1.97 -0.86
N GLY A 128 14.56 -3.03 -1.67
CA GLY A 128 14.08 -2.87 -3.04
C GLY A 128 12.78 -2.08 -3.10
N PHE A 129 11.79 -2.50 -2.31
CA PHE A 129 10.47 -1.89 -2.24
C PHE A 129 10.49 -0.45 -1.71
N ALA A 130 11.28 -0.18 -0.68
CA ALA A 130 11.28 1.11 0.03
C ALA A 130 12.21 2.16 -0.60
N SER A 131 13.31 1.75 -1.24
CA SER A 131 14.41 2.65 -1.58
C SER A 131 14.89 2.57 -3.02
N LEU A 132 14.61 1.49 -3.76
CA LEU A 132 15.16 1.29 -5.11
C LEU A 132 14.11 1.44 -6.22
N HIS A 133 13.01 0.70 -6.10
CA HIS A 133 11.99 0.59 -7.15
C HIS A 133 11.31 1.92 -7.46
N GLY A 134 11.01 2.71 -6.41
CA GLY A 134 10.42 4.04 -6.56
C GLY A 134 11.32 4.99 -7.35
N PRO A 135 12.54 5.31 -6.85
CA PRO A 135 13.47 6.17 -7.58
C PRO A 135 13.72 5.72 -9.02
N ASP A 136 13.87 4.42 -9.27
CA ASP A 136 14.03 3.89 -10.63
C ASP A 136 12.83 4.22 -11.54
N PHE A 137 11.60 4.00 -11.05
CA PHE A 137 10.38 4.32 -11.81
C PHE A 137 10.26 5.83 -12.08
N TYR A 138 10.59 6.66 -11.09
CA TYR A 138 10.56 8.11 -11.23
C TYR A 138 11.70 8.66 -12.08
N GLY A 139 12.79 7.91 -12.29
CA GLY A 139 13.99 8.37 -12.98
C GLY A 139 14.85 9.27 -12.10
N LEU A 140 14.88 8.99 -10.80
CA LEU A 140 15.63 9.72 -9.78
C LEU A 140 16.82 8.88 -9.28
N PRO A 141 17.89 9.52 -8.78
CA PRO A 141 18.97 8.79 -8.11
C PRO A 141 18.45 7.98 -6.92
N ARG A 142 19.04 6.81 -6.71
CA ARG A 142 18.90 6.05 -5.46
C ARG A 142 19.73 6.73 -4.37
N ASN A 143 19.24 6.76 -3.14
CA ASN A 143 19.97 7.29 -1.98
C ASN A 143 20.81 6.19 -1.31
#